data_AF-A0A3A4JYV7-F1
#
_entry.id   AF-A0A3A4JYV7-F1
#
_cell.length_a   1.000
_cell.length_b   1.000
_cell.length_c   1.000
_cell.angle_alpha   90.00
_cell.angle_beta   90.00
_cell.angle_gamma   90.00
#
_symmetry.space_group_name_H-M   'P 1'
#
loop_
_entity.id
_entity.type
_entity.pdbx_description
1 polymer ?
#
loop_
_entity_poly.entity_id
_entity_poly.type
_entity_poly.pdbx_seq_one_letter_code
_entity_poly.pdbx_strand_id
1 'polypeptide(L)'
;MIERTPKKLRHFAIGIIVIGGALAALMAWRDHTIALYIFGLLALWGVLGAAVPVAISPLFIALTYIGLALGWVNTRLILGLLYFLVFTPLGLLFRLIGKDPLNRRIEKNAGTYWQDVSGRPYDTKHFEKQF
;
A
#
# COMPACT_ATOMS: atom_id res chain seq x y z
N MET A 1 4.87 17.99 6.00
CA MET A 1 3.86 19.06 6.21
C MET A 1 2.71 18.78 5.24
N ILE A 2 1.48 18.53 5.71
CA ILE A 2 0.36 18.21 4.80
C ILE A 2 -0.05 19.50 4.09
N GLU A 3 0.19 19.56 2.78
CA GLU A 3 -0.19 20.71 1.96
C GLU A 3 -1.71 20.84 1.90
N ARG A 4 -2.25 21.89 2.54
CA ARG A 4 -3.67 22.24 2.51
C ARG A 4 -3.99 23.03 1.24
N THR A 5 -3.73 22.46 0.08
CA THR A 5 -4.12 23.10 -1.18
C THR A 5 -5.65 23.09 -1.26
N PRO A 6 -6.32 24.22 -1.58
CA PRO A 6 -7.79 24.29 -1.64
C PRO A 6 -8.37 23.28 -2.65
N LYS A 7 -7.60 22.92 -3.69
CA LYS A 7 -7.95 21.87 -4.65
C LYS A 7 -8.09 20.49 -3.99
N LYS A 8 -7.15 20.07 -3.13
CA LYS A 8 -7.20 18.75 -2.45
C LYS A 8 -8.42 18.64 -1.52
N LEU A 9 -8.74 19.73 -0.83
CA LEU A 9 -9.89 19.77 0.08
C LEU A 9 -11.23 19.67 -0.64
N ARG A 10 -11.35 20.30 -1.82
CA ARG A 10 -12.54 20.17 -2.69
C ARG A 10 -12.73 18.74 -3.20
N HIS A 11 -11.66 18.05 -3.62
CA HIS A 11 -11.76 16.66 -4.08
C HIS A 11 -12.21 15.74 -2.94
N PHE A 12 -11.71 15.97 -1.73
CA PHE A 12 -12.15 15.23 -0.54
C PHE A 12 -13.63 15.48 -0.22
N ALA A 13 -14.08 16.74 -0.27
CA ALA A 13 -15.49 17.09 -0.07
C ALA A 13 -16.41 16.46 -1.13
N ILE A 14 -16.00 16.46 -2.41
CA ILE A 14 -16.73 15.78 -3.49
C ILE A 14 -16.82 14.28 -3.22
N GLY A 15 -15.74 13.65 -2.74
CA GLY A 15 -15.76 12.24 -2.34
C GLY A 15 -16.79 11.94 -1.25
N ILE A 16 -16.89 12.80 -0.22
CA ILE A 16 -17.90 12.67 0.84
C ILE A 16 -19.32 12.81 0.28
N ILE A 17 -19.54 13.76 -0.63
CA ILE A 17 -20.86 13.97 -1.26
C ILE A 17 -21.26 12.77 -2.10
N VAL A 18 -20.34 12.24 -2.93
CA VAL A 18 -20.62 11.10 -3.81
C VAL A 18 -20.89 9.84 -2.99
N ILE A 19 -20.02 9.53 -2.02
CA ILE A 19 -20.17 8.33 -1.20
C ILE A 19 -21.41 8.45 -0.29
N GLY A 20 -21.56 9.58 0.41
CA GLY A 20 -22.70 9.83 1.28
C GLY A 20 -24.03 9.85 0.52
N GLY A 21 -24.06 10.48 -0.65
CA GLY A 21 -25.24 10.51 -1.53
C GLY A 21 -25.59 9.15 -2.11
N ALA A 22 -24.61 8.38 -2.57
CA ALA A 22 -24.83 7.02 -3.08
C ALA A 22 -25.35 6.08 -1.98
N LEU A 23 -24.77 6.14 -0.78
CA LEU A 23 -25.23 5.35 0.37
C LEU A 23 -26.63 5.79 0.84
N ALA A 24 -26.93 7.09 0.85
CA ALA A 24 -28.25 7.60 1.17
C ALA A 24 -29.30 7.11 0.16
N ALA A 25 -28.99 7.15 -1.14
CA ALA A 25 -29.88 6.66 -2.20
C ALA A 25 -30.13 5.15 -2.12
N LEU A 26 -29.07 4.36 -1.91
CA LEU A 26 -29.17 2.91 -1.77
C LEU A 26 -29.97 2.51 -0.53
N MET A 27 -29.82 3.24 0.58
CA MET A 27 -30.53 2.94 1.81
C MET A 27 -31.97 3.47 1.84
N ALA A 28 -32.26 4.53 1.06
CA ALA A 28 -33.64 4.97 0.79
C ALA A 28 -34.46 3.88 0.09
N TRP A 29 -33.82 3.02 -0.69
CA TRP A 29 -34.46 1.83 -1.28
C TRP A 29 -34.70 0.69 -0.27
N ARG A 30 -34.19 0.81 0.97
CA ARG A 30 -34.22 -0.24 1.99
C ARG A 30 -34.97 0.13 3.28
N ASP A 31 -35.72 1.24 3.28
CA ASP A 31 -36.57 1.73 4.38
C ASP A 31 -35.88 1.94 5.74
N HIS A 32 -34.56 2.15 5.77
CA HIS A 32 -33.86 2.49 7.01
C HIS A 32 -33.79 4.01 7.21
N THR A 33 -34.83 4.58 7.80
CA THR A 33 -35.00 6.03 8.00
C THR A 33 -33.85 6.67 8.78
N ILE A 34 -33.32 5.98 9.80
CA ILE A 34 -32.20 6.46 10.62
C ILE A 34 -30.92 6.62 9.80
N ALA A 35 -30.64 5.66 8.91
CA ALA A 35 -29.46 5.71 8.05
C ALA A 35 -29.58 6.82 7.00
N LEU A 36 -30.79 7.08 6.49
CA LEU A 36 -31.05 8.17 5.54
C LEU A 36 -30.73 9.54 6.15
N TYR A 37 -31.14 9.80 7.40
CA TYR A 37 -30.82 11.05 8.08
C TYR A 37 -29.32 11.22 8.35
N ILE A 38 -28.62 10.15 8.76
CA ILE A 38 -27.17 10.19 9.03
C ILE A 38 -26.38 10.45 7.75
N PHE A 39 -26.66 9.72 6.67
CA PHE A 39 -25.95 9.88 5.40
C PHE A 39 -26.36 11.17 4.66
N GLY A 40 -27.62 11.61 4.79
CA GLY A 40 -28.08 12.90 4.30
C GLY A 40 -27.41 14.07 5.01
N LEU A 41 -27.25 14.00 6.34
CA LEU A 41 -26.51 15.00 7.12
C LEU A 41 -25.03 15.04 6.72
N LEU A 42 -24.40 13.88 6.50
CA LEU A 42 -23.03 13.77 5.99
C LEU A 42 -22.86 14.41 4.61
N ALA A 43 -23.81 14.18 3.70
CA ALA A 43 -23.80 14.79 2.38
C ALA A 43 -23.96 16.32 2.47
N LEU A 44 -24.88 16.80 3.31
CA LEU A 44 -25.08 18.24 3.57
C LEU A 44 -23.82 18.88 4.17
N TRP A 45 -23.16 18.17 5.09
CA TRP A 45 -21.88 18.60 5.68
C TRP A 45 -20.77 18.67 4.63
N GLY A 46 -20.74 17.72 3.69
CA GLY A 46 -19.85 17.72 2.54
C GLY A 46 -20.08 18.93 1.62
N VAL A 47 -21.34 19.29 1.36
CA VAL A 47 -21.72 20.48 0.57
C VAL A 47 -21.31 21.77 1.29
N LEU A 48 -21.61 21.88 2.59
CA LEU A 48 -21.22 23.04 3.40
C LEU A 48 -19.70 23.24 3.44
N GLY A 49 -18.94 22.15 3.53
CA GLY A 49 -17.49 22.26 3.52
C GLY A 49 -16.85 22.39 2.15
N ALA A 50 -17.58 22.10 1.06
CA ALA A 50 -17.19 22.54 -0.28
C ALA A 50 -17.33 24.07 -0.43
N ALA A 51 -18.35 24.67 0.21
CA ALA A 51 -18.56 26.11 0.26
C ALA A 51 -17.59 26.83 1.23
N VAL A 52 -17.28 26.22 2.37
CA VAL A 52 -16.33 26.75 3.37
C VAL A 52 -15.20 25.74 3.61
N PRO A 53 -14.10 25.81 2.83
CA PRO A 53 -12.98 24.87 2.92
C PRO A 53 -12.35 24.83 4.32
N VAL A 54 -12.32 25.96 5.02
CA VAL A 54 -11.67 26.07 6.34
C VAL A 54 -12.29 25.15 7.39
N ALA A 55 -13.61 24.91 7.33
CA ALA A 55 -14.33 24.07 8.29
C ALA A 55 -14.04 22.57 8.13
N ILE A 56 -13.77 22.09 6.90
CA ILE A 56 -13.40 20.68 6.64
C ILE A 56 -11.93 20.40 6.93
N SER A 57 -11.09 21.44 7.04
CA SER A 57 -9.66 21.27 7.25
C SER A 57 -9.27 20.34 8.41
N PRO A 58 -9.82 20.43 9.63
CA PRO A 58 -9.46 19.52 10.72
C PRO A 58 -9.90 18.07 10.45
N LEU A 59 -11.10 17.87 9.88
CA LEU A 59 -11.60 16.54 9.53
C LEU A 59 -10.73 15.88 8.47
N PHE A 60 -10.38 16.62 7.40
CA PHE A 60 -9.50 16.14 6.35
C PHE A 60 -8.16 15.69 6.91
N ILE A 61 -7.58 16.45 7.83
CA ILE A 61 -6.30 16.11 8.45
C ILE A 61 -6.42 14.85 9.31
N ALA A 62 -7.43 14.77 10.18
CA ALA A 62 -7.66 13.61 11.03
C ALA A 62 -7.82 12.33 10.19
N LEU A 63 -8.68 12.35 9.17
CA LEU A 63 -8.86 11.20 8.27
C LEU A 63 -7.60 10.89 7.46
N THR A 64 -6.87 11.91 7.02
CA THR A 64 -5.61 11.68 6.29
C THR A 64 -4.58 10.99 7.18
N TYR A 65 -4.44 11.40 8.44
CA TYR A 65 -3.55 10.74 9.39
C TYR A 65 -3.98 9.29 9.67
N ILE A 66 -5.28 9.04 9.83
CA ILE A 66 -5.82 7.68 9.98
C ILE A 66 -5.50 6.86 8.73
N GLY A 67 -5.72 7.42 7.53
CA GLY A 67 -5.40 6.77 6.26
C GLY A 67 -3.91 6.45 6.12
N LEU A 68 -3.02 7.35 6.55
CA LEU A 68 -1.58 7.11 6.57
C LEU A 68 -1.18 6.01 7.56
N ALA A 69 -1.76 6.01 8.76
CA ALA A 69 -1.53 4.96 9.75
C ALA A 69 -2.02 3.60 9.23
N LEU A 70 -3.22 3.55 8.65
CA LEU A 70 -3.75 2.35 8.00
C LEU A 70 -2.87 1.90 6.83
N GLY A 71 -2.41 2.81 5.99
CA GLY A 71 -1.50 2.49 4.88
C GLY A 71 -0.18 1.89 5.37
N TRP A 72 0.37 2.43 6.46
CA TRP A 72 1.58 1.91 7.09
C TRP A 72 1.36 0.51 7.68
N VAL A 73 0.23 0.27 8.35
CA VAL A 73 -0.14 -1.06 8.85
C VAL A 73 -0.36 -2.02 7.69
N ASN A 74 -1.11 -1.62 6.67
CA ASN A 74 -1.47 -2.44 5.52
C ASN A 74 -0.24 -2.92 4.74
N THR A 75 0.71 -2.02 4.47
CA THR A 75 1.96 -2.40 3.79
C THR A 75 2.71 -3.47 4.58
N ARG A 76 2.81 -3.32 5.90
CA ARG A 76 3.49 -4.30 6.78
C ARG A 76 2.73 -5.62 6.86
N LEU A 77 1.40 -5.54 6.90
CA LEU A 77 0.53 -6.69 6.95
C LEU A 77 0.66 -7.51 5.66
N ILE A 78 0.56 -6.87 4.49
CA ILE A 78 0.73 -7.52 3.18
C ILE A 78 2.12 -8.12 3.07
N LEU A 79 3.18 -7.37 3.41
CA LEU A 79 4.55 -7.87 3.33
C LEU A 79 4.79 -9.05 4.28
N GLY A 80 4.25 -8.97 5.50
CA GLY A 80 4.28 -10.04 6.49
C GLY A 80 3.54 -11.28 5.99
N LEU A 81 2.33 -11.11 5.46
CA LEU A 81 1.56 -12.22 4.89
C LEU A 81 2.32 -12.89 3.75
N LEU A 82 2.87 -12.10 2.82
CA LEU A 82 3.62 -12.61 1.69
C LEU A 82 4.88 -13.36 2.17
N TYR A 83 5.58 -12.83 3.17
CA TYR A 83 6.72 -13.52 3.77
C TYR A 83 6.36 -14.85 4.40
N PHE A 84 5.31 -14.90 5.23
CA PHE A 84 4.96 -16.12 5.96
C PHE A 84 4.17 -17.14 5.13
N LEU A 85 3.36 -16.70 4.17
CA LEU A 85 2.54 -17.58 3.35
C LEU A 85 3.20 -17.99 2.03
N VAL A 86 4.14 -17.20 1.51
CA VAL A 86 4.81 -17.49 0.24
C VAL A 86 6.28 -17.82 0.47
N PHE A 87 7.07 -16.88 1.00
CA PHE A 87 8.52 -17.08 1.07
C PHE A 87 8.95 -18.14 2.08
N THR A 88 8.32 -18.18 3.25
CA THR A 88 8.64 -19.14 4.32
C THR A 88 8.35 -20.59 3.89
N PRO A 89 7.15 -20.94 3.38
CA PRO A 89 6.90 -22.30 2.91
C PRO A 89 7.73 -22.66 1.69
N LEU A 90 8.03 -21.70 0.80
CA LEU A 90 8.92 -21.95 -0.33
C LEU A 90 10.35 -22.27 0.14
N GLY A 91 10.87 -21.54 1.13
CA GLY A 91 12.15 -21.84 1.76
C GLY A 91 12.16 -23.17 2.50
N LEU A 92 11.07 -23.51 3.21
CA LEU A 92 10.91 -24.80 3.86
C LEU A 92 10.89 -25.94 2.82
N LEU A 93 10.18 -25.75 1.71
CA LEU A 93 10.10 -26.69 0.60
C LEU A 93 11.48 -26.92 -0.03
N PHE A 94 12.25 -25.86 -0.30
CA PHE A 94 13.63 -26.01 -0.78
C PHE A 94 14.52 -26.74 0.22
N ARG A 95 14.35 -26.50 1.52
CA ARG A 95 15.04 -27.24 2.58
C ARG A 95 14.67 -28.72 2.59
N LEU A 96 13.40 -29.07 2.40
CA LEU A 96 12.92 -30.45 2.32
C LEU A 96 13.40 -31.17 1.06
N ILE A 97 13.42 -30.48 -0.09
CA ILE A 97 13.92 -31.02 -1.37
C ILE A 97 15.47 -31.09 -1.38
N GLY A 98 16.14 -30.48 -0.40
CA GLY A 98 17.60 -30.45 -0.31
C GLY A 98 18.27 -29.51 -1.31
N LYS A 99 17.49 -28.68 -2.02
CA LYS A 99 18.02 -27.64 -2.91
C LYS A 99 18.51 -26.45 -2.09
N ASP A 100 19.78 -26.12 -2.25
CA ASP A 100 20.37 -24.89 -1.71
C ASP A 100 20.71 -23.95 -2.87
N PRO A 101 19.72 -23.21 -3.42
CA PRO A 101 19.96 -22.34 -4.58
C PRO A 101 20.91 -21.19 -4.30
N LEU A 102 21.19 -20.89 -3.02
CA LEU A 102 22.10 -19.82 -2.61
C LEU A 102 23.45 -20.35 -2.12
N ASN A 103 23.72 -21.67 -2.23
CA ASN A 103 24.95 -22.31 -1.78
C ASN A 103 25.37 -21.84 -0.37
N ARG A 104 24.40 -21.74 0.55
CA ARG A 104 24.59 -21.22 1.91
C ARG A 104 25.22 -22.25 2.85
N ARG A 105 25.28 -23.52 2.46
CA ARG A 105 25.97 -24.56 3.23
C ARG A 105 27.48 -24.28 3.25
N ILE A 106 28.03 -24.15 4.44
CA ILE A 106 29.47 -23.99 4.67
C ILE A 106 30.13 -25.35 4.46
N GLU A 107 30.88 -25.49 3.36
CA GLU A 107 31.69 -26.66 3.07
C GLU A 107 33.05 -26.56 3.77
N LYS A 108 33.19 -27.25 4.90
CA LYS A 108 34.43 -27.21 5.71
C LYS A 108 35.68 -27.74 4.99
N ASN A 109 35.50 -28.55 3.94
CA ASN A 109 36.58 -29.10 3.12
C ASN A 109 36.77 -28.36 1.79
N ALA A 110 36.03 -27.29 1.52
CA ALA A 110 36.23 -26.49 0.32
C ALA A 110 37.52 -25.68 0.45
N GLY A 111 38.47 -25.89 -0.47
CA GLY A 111 39.71 -25.10 -0.54
C GLY A 111 39.45 -23.63 -0.90
N THR A 112 38.32 -23.34 -1.54
CA THR A 112 37.85 -21.99 -1.83
C THR A 112 36.35 -21.97 -2.13
N TYR A 113 35.68 -20.86 -1.82
CA TYR A 113 34.27 -20.62 -2.16
C TYR A 113 34.10 -19.81 -3.46
N TRP A 114 35.21 -19.44 -4.12
CA TRP A 114 35.15 -18.74 -5.41
C TRP A 114 34.48 -19.64 -6.45
N GLN A 115 33.39 -19.15 -7.04
CA GLN A 115 32.77 -19.77 -8.20
C GLN A 115 33.32 -19.10 -9.46
N ASP A 116 33.84 -19.91 -10.38
CA ASP A 116 34.26 -19.42 -11.68
C ASP A 116 33.04 -18.88 -12.45
N VAL A 117 33.20 -17.72 -13.08
CA VAL A 117 32.18 -17.18 -13.99
C VAL A 117 32.30 -17.93 -15.32
N SER A 118 31.85 -19.19 -15.35
CA SER A 118 31.87 -20.00 -16.56
C SER A 118 30.84 -19.44 -17.54
N GLY A 119 31.31 -18.89 -18.68
CA GLY A 119 30.45 -18.52 -19.81
C GLY A 119 30.51 -17.06 -20.26
N ARG A 120 31.37 -16.21 -19.68
CA ARG A 120 31.66 -14.90 -20.29
C ARG A 120 32.92 -15.00 -21.16
N PRO A 121 32.81 -14.88 -22.49
CA PRO A 121 34.00 -14.70 -23.31
C PRO A 121 34.71 -13.42 -22.84
N TYR A 122 36.01 -13.51 -22.63
CA TYR A 122 36.84 -12.37 -22.26
C TYR A 122 36.84 -11.36 -23.43
N ASP A 123 36.09 -10.27 -23.28
CA ASP A 123 36.01 -9.18 -24.26
C ASP A 123 36.57 -7.90 -23.64
N THR A 124 37.70 -7.43 -24.19
CA THR A 124 38.39 -6.21 -23.77
C THR A 124 37.52 -4.96 -23.91
N LYS A 125 36.55 -4.95 -24.83
CA LYS A 125 35.63 -3.82 -25.03
C LYS A 125 34.69 -3.59 -23.86
N HIS A 126 34.47 -4.60 -23.02
CA HIS A 126 33.60 -4.48 -21.85
C HIS A 126 34.21 -3.58 -20.77
N PHE A 127 35.54 -3.50 -20.70
CA PHE A 127 36.25 -2.62 -19.76
C PHE A 127 36.29 -1.16 -20.22
N GLU A 128 35.99 -0.88 -21.50
CA GLU A 128 35.96 0.49 -22.04
C GLU A 128 34.68 1.26 -21.66
N LYS A 129 33.63 0.56 -21.17
CA LYS A 129 32.32 1.14 -20.85
C LYS A 129 31.88 0.82 -19.42
N GLN A 130 32.78 1.05 -18.46
CA GLN A 130 32.54 0.69 -17.06
C GLN A 130 31.75 1.75 -16.26
N PHE A 131 31.42 2.90 -16.87
CA PHE A 131 30.68 4.00 -16.26
C PHE A 131 29.54 4.49 -17.17
#